data_AF-W5WK80-F1
#
_entry.id   AF-W5WK80-F1
#
_cell.length_a   1.000
_cell.length_b   1.000
_cell.length_c   1.000
_cell.angle_alpha   90.00
_cell.angle_beta   90.00
_cell.angle_gamma   90.00
#
_symmetry.space_group_name_H-M   'P 1'
#
loop_
_entity.id
_entity.type
_entity.pdbx_description
1 polymer ?
#
loop_
_entity_poly.entity_id
_entity_poly.type
_entity_poly.pdbx_seq_one_letter_code
_entity_poly.pdbx_strand_id
1 'polypeptide(L)'
;MLILAVLGGVNYFFAPADSTAVPGGTGSGGSAGGVQQNPIRPRSPQETVRAVYHYIAAHNPSLACAMFLPDGQLPFASDLHGANCQDAAAKVTNTAGYDTAVVPEAAVTTSGATSTVDSCQMTIAGGQRLGVFTLTKQPDLSWAITGHAPSNPPDCLTG
;
A
#
# COMPACT_ATOMS: atom_id res chain seq x y z
N MET A 1 43.29 45.67 18.71
CA MET A 1 42.35 46.81 18.78
C MET A 1 40.96 46.24 18.58
N LEU A 2 40.10 46.43 19.58
CA LEU A 2 38.72 45.93 19.67
C LEU A 2 37.79 46.99 19.08
N ILE A 3 36.96 46.67 18.08
CA ILE A 3 35.75 47.45 17.78
C ILE A 3 34.62 46.50 17.36
N LEU A 4 33.54 46.54 18.16
CA LEU A 4 32.28 45.83 18.00
C LEU A 4 31.29 46.60 17.09
N ALA A 5 30.51 45.80 16.35
CA ALA A 5 29.07 45.88 16.10
C ALA A 5 28.43 47.09 15.40
N VAL A 6 27.74 46.82 14.26
CA VAL A 6 26.42 47.38 13.92
C VAL A 6 25.56 46.32 13.20
N LEU A 7 24.28 46.28 13.60
CA LEU A 7 23.20 45.35 13.28
C LEU A 7 22.50 45.66 11.94
N GLY A 8 21.97 44.63 11.26
CA GLY A 8 21.00 44.81 10.16
C GLY A 8 20.99 43.62 9.19
N GLY A 9 19.91 42.85 9.20
CA GLY A 9 19.87 41.47 8.72
C GLY A 9 19.60 41.24 7.23
N VAL A 10 19.93 40.02 6.81
CA VAL A 10 19.16 39.21 5.84
C VAL A 10 19.53 37.75 6.09
N ASN A 11 18.51 36.93 6.34
CA ASN A 11 18.62 35.50 6.63
C ASN A 11 19.15 34.75 5.40
N TYR A 12 20.31 34.12 5.55
CA TYR A 12 20.74 33.02 4.69
C TYR A 12 20.91 31.77 5.54
N PHE A 13 20.03 30.82 5.26
CA PHE A 13 20.02 29.43 5.72
C PHE A 13 21.43 28.82 5.84
N PHE A 14 21.83 28.36 7.03
CA PHE A 14 22.74 27.23 7.23
C PHE A 14 22.54 26.66 8.65
N ALA A 15 22.46 25.34 8.74
CA ALA A 15 21.96 24.52 9.87
C ALA A 15 22.77 24.62 11.19
N PRO A 16 22.20 24.09 12.29
CA PRO A 16 22.94 23.10 13.06
C PRO A 16 22.11 21.85 13.40
N ALA A 17 22.82 20.73 13.51
CA ALA A 17 22.33 19.51 14.17
C ALA A 17 22.22 19.72 15.69
N ASP A 18 21.22 19.13 16.35
CA ASP A 18 21.45 18.03 17.31
C ASP A 18 20.13 17.42 17.85
N SER A 19 20.16 16.09 17.91
CA SER A 19 19.50 15.15 18.82
C SER A 19 18.36 15.62 19.74
N THR A 20 17.17 15.05 19.53
CA THR A 20 16.34 14.60 20.65
C THR A 20 16.20 13.09 20.58
N ALA A 21 16.97 12.40 21.44
CA ALA A 21 16.69 11.03 21.80
C ALA A 21 15.30 10.96 22.45
N VAL A 22 14.45 10.07 21.95
CA VAL A 22 13.24 9.59 22.65
C VAL A 22 13.46 8.11 22.96
N PRO A 23 13.39 7.68 24.22
CA PRO A 23 13.61 6.30 24.61
C PRO A 23 12.32 5.46 24.43
N GLY A 24 12.46 4.27 23.88
CA GLY A 24 11.49 3.17 24.03
C GLY A 24 10.18 3.30 23.23
N GLY A 25 10.07 2.49 22.17
CA GLY A 25 8.80 2.24 21.50
C GLY A 25 9.00 1.34 20.28
N THR A 26 8.61 0.07 20.41
CA THR A 26 8.47 -0.86 19.28
C THR A 26 7.38 -0.33 18.36
N GLY A 27 7.77 0.42 17.33
CA GLY A 27 6.89 0.86 16.26
C GLY A 27 7.44 0.36 14.94
N SER A 28 6.75 -0.62 14.35
CA SER A 28 7.03 -1.08 12.99
C SER A 28 6.97 0.12 12.04
N GLY A 29 8.09 0.39 11.37
CA GLY A 29 8.29 1.61 10.59
C GLY A 29 7.29 1.74 9.45
N GLY A 30 6.32 2.64 9.62
CA GLY A 30 5.61 3.28 8.53
C GLY A 30 6.57 4.22 7.80
N SER A 31 7.14 3.77 6.67
CA SER A 31 7.81 4.67 5.75
C SER A 31 6.76 5.35 4.86
N ALA A 32 6.35 6.55 5.28
CA ALA A 32 5.82 7.56 4.38
C ALA A 32 7.01 8.22 3.65
N GLY A 33 7.05 8.12 2.33
CA GLY A 33 8.04 8.80 1.48
C GLY A 33 9.07 7.88 0.84
N GLY A 34 8.91 7.65 -0.46
CA GLY A 34 9.85 6.91 -1.31
C GLY A 34 9.28 5.56 -1.74
N VAL A 35 8.59 5.53 -2.88
CA VAL A 35 8.22 4.29 -3.56
C VAL A 35 9.52 3.62 -4.01
N GLN A 36 10.07 2.72 -3.20
CA GLN A 36 11.12 1.82 -3.66
C GLN A 36 10.53 0.96 -4.76
N GLN A 37 11.06 1.13 -5.96
CA GLN A 37 10.72 0.31 -7.10
C GLN A 37 11.13 -1.15 -6.84
N ASN A 38 10.11 -2.00 -6.67
CA ASN A 38 10.08 -3.45 -6.89
C ASN A 38 11.19 -4.31 -6.25
N PRO A 39 10.78 -5.26 -5.39
CA PRO A 39 10.95 -6.66 -5.76
C PRO A 39 9.54 -7.25 -5.92
N ILE A 40 9.31 -8.10 -6.92
CA ILE A 40 7.98 -8.70 -7.24
C ILE A 40 7.33 -9.44 -6.04
N ARG A 41 8.03 -9.51 -4.90
CA ARG A 41 7.65 -10.20 -3.69
C ARG A 41 7.80 -9.28 -2.46
N PRO A 42 6.75 -8.50 -2.14
CA PRO A 42 6.76 -7.57 -1.01
C PRO A 42 6.89 -8.28 0.35
N ARG A 43 7.42 -7.56 1.35
CA ARG A 43 7.77 -8.11 2.67
C ARG A 43 6.66 -7.94 3.72
N SER A 44 5.62 -7.19 3.40
CA SER A 44 4.46 -6.98 4.26
C SER A 44 3.14 -7.15 3.51
N PRO A 45 2.05 -7.56 4.20
CA PRO A 45 0.72 -7.61 3.59
C PRO A 45 0.27 -6.28 3.01
N GLN A 46 0.58 -5.18 3.71
CA GLN A 46 0.29 -3.81 3.30
C GLN A 46 0.91 -3.48 1.95
N GLU A 47 2.20 -3.78 1.76
CA GLU A 47 2.90 -3.49 0.51
C GLU A 47 2.38 -4.34 -0.64
N THR A 48 2.04 -5.61 -0.41
CA THR A 48 1.46 -6.47 -1.44
C THR A 48 0.13 -5.93 -1.94
N VAL A 49 -0.77 -5.53 -1.04
CA VAL A 49 -2.06 -4.95 -1.46
C VAL A 49 -1.87 -3.58 -2.11
N ARG A 50 -1.03 -2.70 -1.55
CA ARG A 50 -0.72 -1.41 -2.17
C ARG A 50 -0.15 -1.57 -3.59
N ALA A 51 0.67 -2.60 -3.81
CA ALA A 51 1.22 -2.91 -5.12
C ALA A 51 0.13 -3.27 -6.15
N VAL A 52 -0.93 -3.99 -5.75
CA VAL A 52 -2.08 -4.27 -6.63
C VAL A 52 -2.74 -2.97 -7.10
N TYR A 53 -3.07 -2.06 -6.17
CA TYR A 53 -3.64 -0.75 -6.51
C TYR A 53 -2.70 0.04 -7.42
N HIS A 54 -1.41 0.09 -7.09
CA HIS A 54 -0.40 0.77 -7.91
C HIS A 54 -0.34 0.24 -9.35
N TYR A 55 -0.29 -1.08 -9.54
CA TYR A 55 -0.19 -1.67 -10.87
C TYR A 55 -1.48 -1.53 -11.68
N ILE A 56 -2.65 -1.52 -11.03
CA ILE A 56 -3.92 -1.19 -11.67
C ILE A 56 -3.94 0.27 -12.12
N ALA A 57 -3.47 1.20 -11.28
CA ALA A 57 -3.32 2.62 -11.63
C ALA A 57 -2.38 2.83 -12.84
N ALA A 58 -1.30 2.04 -12.89
CA ALA A 58 -0.32 2.07 -13.97
C ALA A 58 -0.78 1.33 -15.26
N HIS A 59 -2.04 0.92 -15.34
CA HIS A 59 -2.59 0.13 -16.45
C HIS A 59 -1.77 -1.13 -16.77
N ASN A 60 -1.22 -1.78 -15.73
CA ASN A 60 -0.38 -2.97 -15.86
C ASN A 60 -1.02 -4.19 -15.16
N PRO A 61 -2.10 -4.75 -15.74
CA PRO A 61 -2.86 -5.84 -15.12
C PRO A 61 -2.01 -7.10 -14.92
N SER A 62 -1.00 -7.33 -15.76
CA SER A 62 -0.08 -8.46 -15.60
C SER A 62 0.74 -8.37 -14.31
N LEU A 63 1.23 -7.18 -13.95
CA LEU A 63 1.96 -6.98 -12.69
C LEU A 63 1.04 -6.97 -11.47
N ALA A 64 -0.19 -6.45 -11.61
CA ALA A 64 -1.21 -6.57 -10.56
C ALA A 64 -1.48 -8.04 -10.23
N CYS A 65 -1.70 -8.87 -11.25
CA CYS A 65 -1.95 -10.31 -11.09
C CYS A 65 -0.73 -11.12 -10.64
N ALA A 66 0.48 -10.61 -10.83
CA ALA A 66 1.70 -11.23 -10.32
C ALA A 66 1.79 -11.19 -8.78
N MET A 67 0.99 -10.35 -8.11
CA MET A 67 0.87 -10.34 -6.64
C MET A 67 0.02 -11.51 -6.10
N PHE A 68 -0.72 -12.20 -6.98
CA PHE A 68 -1.62 -13.29 -6.64
C PHE A 68 -1.01 -14.64 -7.01
N LEU A 69 -1.21 -15.63 -6.15
CA LEU A 69 -1.10 -17.04 -6.52
C LEU A 69 -2.36 -17.47 -7.30
N PRO A 70 -2.30 -18.60 -8.03
CA PRO A 70 -3.44 -19.09 -8.82
C PRO A 70 -4.76 -19.16 -8.01
N ASP A 71 -4.68 -19.57 -6.74
CA ASP A 71 -5.82 -19.66 -5.84
C ASP A 71 -6.46 -18.30 -5.52
N GLY A 72 -5.68 -17.21 -5.55
CA GLY A 72 -6.18 -15.84 -5.37
C GLY A 72 -6.64 -15.18 -6.67
N GLN A 73 -6.09 -15.58 -7.81
CA GLN A 73 -6.46 -15.01 -9.12
C GLN A 73 -7.88 -15.36 -9.54
N LEU A 74 -8.32 -16.59 -9.28
CA LEU A 74 -9.67 -17.07 -9.62
C LEU A 74 -10.78 -16.29 -8.91
N PRO A 75 -10.79 -16.15 -7.56
CA PRO A 75 -11.82 -15.38 -6.88
C PRO A 75 -11.74 -13.89 -7.24
N PHE A 76 -10.54 -13.31 -7.39
CA PHE A 76 -10.40 -11.92 -7.84
C PHE A 76 -11.05 -11.69 -9.20
N ALA A 77 -10.82 -12.61 -10.15
CA ALA A 77 -11.46 -12.56 -11.46
C ALA A 77 -12.99 -12.67 -11.35
N SER A 78 -13.48 -13.63 -10.58
CA SER A 78 -14.92 -13.85 -10.38
C SER A 78 -15.62 -12.65 -9.75
N ASP A 79 -15.06 -12.10 -8.68
CA ASP A 79 -15.65 -11.03 -7.89
C ASP A 79 -15.70 -9.70 -8.65
N LEU A 80 -14.74 -9.46 -9.55
CA LEU A 80 -14.68 -8.28 -10.42
C LEU A 80 -15.26 -8.53 -11.83
N HIS A 81 -15.95 -9.65 -12.02
CA HIS A 81 -16.60 -10.03 -13.29
C HIS A 81 -15.63 -10.06 -14.50
N GLY A 82 -14.40 -10.50 -14.26
CA GLY A 82 -13.36 -10.74 -15.27
C GLY A 82 -13.33 -12.19 -15.75
N ALA A 83 -12.94 -12.40 -17.02
CA ALA A 83 -12.68 -13.74 -17.56
C ALA A 83 -11.44 -14.40 -16.94
N ASN A 84 -10.51 -13.59 -16.47
CA ASN A 84 -9.31 -13.97 -15.73
C ASN A 84 -8.85 -12.76 -14.90
N CYS A 85 -7.80 -12.93 -14.10
CA CYS A 85 -7.31 -11.87 -13.23
C CYS A 85 -6.94 -10.59 -14.02
N GLN A 86 -6.33 -10.72 -15.20
CA GLN A 86 -5.87 -9.56 -15.97
C GLN A 86 -7.05 -8.77 -16.55
N ASP A 87 -8.07 -9.48 -17.03
CA ASP A 87 -9.33 -8.89 -17.50
C ASP A 87 -10.08 -8.19 -16.35
N ALA A 88 -10.14 -8.81 -15.17
CA ALA A 88 -10.70 -8.17 -13.97
C ALA A 88 -9.94 -6.90 -13.58
N ALA A 89 -8.61 -6.96 -13.51
CA ALA A 89 -7.77 -5.81 -13.19
C ALA A 89 -7.90 -4.68 -14.22
N ALA A 90 -8.06 -5.00 -15.50
CA ALA A 90 -8.26 -4.03 -16.57
C ALA A 90 -9.66 -3.38 -16.57
N LYS A 91 -10.67 -4.06 -16.02
CA LYS A 91 -12.05 -3.54 -15.86
C LYS A 91 -12.20 -2.57 -14.70
N VAL A 92 -11.22 -2.50 -13.79
CA VAL A 92 -11.23 -1.50 -12.72
C VAL A 92 -11.07 -0.11 -13.32
N THR A 93 -12.09 0.73 -13.13
CA THR A 93 -12.16 2.09 -13.67
C THR A 93 -12.03 3.14 -12.56
N ASN A 94 -11.90 4.41 -12.97
CA ASN A 94 -11.75 5.55 -12.06
C ASN A 94 -10.53 5.42 -11.12
N THR A 95 -9.46 4.80 -11.59
CA THR A 95 -8.24 4.48 -10.80
C THR A 95 -7.35 5.69 -10.51
N ALA A 96 -7.79 6.90 -10.87
CA ALA A 96 -7.10 8.13 -10.52
C ALA A 96 -7.03 8.26 -8.99
N GLY A 97 -5.83 8.12 -8.42
CA GLY A 97 -5.60 8.15 -6.97
C GLY A 97 -5.28 6.78 -6.34
N TYR A 98 -5.37 5.68 -7.09
CA TYR A 98 -4.92 4.37 -6.60
C TYR A 98 -3.42 4.34 -6.26
N ASP A 99 -2.60 5.16 -6.93
CA ASP A 99 -1.17 5.30 -6.62
C ASP A 99 -0.91 5.89 -5.23
N THR A 100 -1.89 6.63 -4.70
CA THR A 100 -1.86 7.23 -3.37
C THR A 100 -2.57 6.39 -2.30
N ALA A 101 -3.02 5.17 -2.64
CA ALA A 101 -3.75 4.33 -1.72
C ALA A 101 -2.94 4.03 -0.44
N VAL A 102 -3.58 4.22 0.71
CA VAL A 102 -2.99 3.98 2.04
C VAL A 102 -3.65 2.76 2.67
N VAL A 103 -2.82 1.82 3.12
CA VAL A 103 -3.25 0.66 3.91
C VAL A 103 -2.90 0.92 5.38
N PRO A 104 -3.83 1.42 6.21
CA PRO A 104 -3.57 1.63 7.63
C PRO A 104 -3.47 0.30 8.37
N GLU A 105 -2.86 0.29 9.56
CA GLU A 105 -2.75 -0.93 10.37
C GLU A 105 -4.11 -1.54 10.70
N ALA A 106 -5.14 -0.72 10.92
CA ALA A 106 -6.52 -1.18 11.17
C ALA A 106 -7.13 -1.98 10.00
N ALA A 107 -6.61 -1.83 8.78
CA ALA A 107 -7.05 -2.62 7.64
C ALA A 107 -6.47 -4.04 7.63
N VAL A 108 -5.48 -4.33 8.47
CA VAL A 108 -4.70 -5.57 8.41
C VAL A 108 -4.95 -6.42 9.65
N THR A 109 -5.34 -7.67 9.44
CA THR A 109 -5.42 -8.67 10.51
C THR A 109 -4.49 -9.82 10.19
N THR A 110 -3.42 -9.99 10.96
CA THR A 110 -2.43 -11.06 10.76
C THR A 110 -2.54 -12.11 11.85
N SER A 111 -2.61 -13.39 11.46
CA SER A 111 -2.58 -14.55 12.34
C SER A 111 -1.61 -15.60 11.79
N GLY A 112 -0.45 -15.74 12.44
CA GLY A 112 0.60 -16.66 12.00
C GLY A 112 1.11 -16.32 10.59
N ALA A 113 0.96 -17.28 9.66
CA ALA A 113 1.38 -17.13 8.26
C ALA A 113 0.26 -16.57 7.35
N THR A 114 -0.89 -16.21 7.89
CA THR A 114 -2.03 -15.70 7.14
C THR A 114 -2.31 -14.26 7.54
N SER A 115 -2.68 -13.43 6.57
CA SER A 115 -3.14 -12.07 6.81
C SER A 115 -4.35 -11.76 5.96
N THR A 116 -5.28 -10.98 6.49
CA THR A 116 -6.34 -10.35 5.69
C THR A 116 -6.09 -8.85 5.61
N VAL A 117 -6.44 -8.26 4.48
CA VAL A 117 -6.44 -6.80 4.28
C VAL A 117 -7.80 -6.41 3.74
N ASP A 118 -8.53 -5.60 4.49
CA ASP A 118 -9.85 -5.11 4.11
C ASP A 118 -9.74 -3.72 3.47
N SER A 119 -10.09 -3.62 2.18
CA SER A 119 -10.09 -2.34 1.50
C SER A 119 -11.07 -1.32 2.08
N CYS A 120 -12.14 -1.75 2.76
CA CYS A 120 -13.08 -0.83 3.43
C CYS A 120 -12.39 0.07 4.46
N GLN A 121 -11.31 -0.42 5.08
CA GLN A 121 -10.51 0.32 6.05
C GLN A 121 -9.37 1.11 5.40
N MET A 122 -9.19 1.01 4.08
CA MET A 122 -8.17 1.75 3.33
C MET A 122 -8.65 3.14 2.93
N THR A 123 -7.69 4.06 2.81
CA THR A 123 -7.90 5.36 2.17
C THR A 123 -7.54 5.24 0.70
N ILE A 124 -8.55 5.41 -0.17
CA ILE A 124 -8.42 5.31 -1.62
C ILE A 124 -8.99 6.62 -2.18
N ALA A 125 -8.15 7.43 -2.83
CA ALA A 125 -8.53 8.79 -3.27
C ALA A 125 -9.39 8.84 -4.55
N GLY A 126 -9.74 7.67 -5.10
CA GLY A 126 -10.61 7.54 -6.26
C GLY A 126 -10.77 6.08 -6.68
N GLY A 127 -11.85 5.78 -7.40
CA GLY A 127 -12.15 4.43 -7.89
C GLY A 127 -12.86 3.56 -6.86
N GLN A 128 -13.26 2.37 -7.28
CA GLN A 128 -13.91 1.43 -6.38
C GLN A 128 -12.91 0.84 -5.38
N ARG A 129 -13.38 0.43 -4.21
CA ARG A 129 -12.60 -0.45 -3.35
C ARG A 129 -12.59 -1.86 -3.94
N LEU A 130 -11.48 -2.59 -3.80
CA LEU A 130 -11.33 -3.88 -4.50
C LEU A 130 -11.88 -5.08 -3.73
N GLY A 131 -12.09 -4.98 -2.43
CA GLY A 131 -12.55 -6.12 -1.61
C GLY A 131 -11.64 -6.44 -0.43
N VAL A 132 -11.70 -7.69 0.01
CA VAL A 132 -10.86 -8.25 1.06
C VAL A 132 -9.83 -9.17 0.42
N PHE A 133 -8.55 -8.90 0.70
CA PHE A 133 -7.45 -9.73 0.25
C PHE A 133 -7.05 -10.69 1.36
N THR A 134 -6.95 -11.98 1.04
CA THR A 134 -6.31 -12.97 1.89
C THR A 134 -4.91 -13.23 1.37
N LEU A 135 -3.92 -13.07 2.24
CA LEU A 135 -2.50 -13.24 1.92
C LEU A 135 -1.90 -14.34 2.77
N THR A 136 -0.95 -15.05 2.17
CA THR A 136 -0.16 -16.07 2.84
C THR A 136 1.31 -15.74 2.74
N LYS A 137 2.01 -15.87 3.87
CA LYS A 137 3.45 -15.73 3.95
C LYS A 137 4.13 -16.90 3.26
N GLN A 138 5.01 -16.58 2.32
CA GLN A 138 5.74 -17.54 1.51
C GLN A 138 7.01 -18.04 2.23
N PRO A 139 7.61 -19.17 1.81
CA PRO A 139 8.84 -19.70 2.41
C PRO A 139 10.02 -18.72 2.39
N ASP A 140 10.09 -17.86 1.38
CA ASP A 140 11.12 -16.81 1.27
C ASP A 140 10.79 -15.55 2.09
N LEU A 141 9.76 -15.61 2.94
CA LEU A 141 9.24 -14.54 3.81
C LEU A 141 8.57 -13.38 3.06
N SER A 142 8.20 -13.56 1.79
CA SER A 142 7.33 -12.59 1.10
C SER A 142 5.85 -12.84 1.39
N TRP A 143 4.98 -11.93 0.96
CA TRP A 143 3.53 -12.11 1.00
C TRP A 143 2.95 -12.17 -0.41
N ALA A 144 2.09 -13.16 -0.64
CA ALA A 144 1.33 -13.31 -1.88
C ALA A 144 -0.16 -13.45 -1.57
N ILE A 145 -0.99 -12.95 -2.47
CA ILE A 145 -2.45 -13.02 -2.32
C ILE A 145 -2.92 -14.41 -2.74
N THR A 146 -3.55 -15.12 -1.80
CA THR A 146 -4.05 -16.50 -1.96
C THR A 146 -5.56 -16.58 -1.98
N GLY A 147 -6.25 -15.48 -1.67
CA GLY A 147 -7.70 -15.40 -1.75
C GLY A 147 -8.18 -13.98 -1.93
N HIS A 148 -9.41 -13.87 -2.41
CA HIS A 148 -10.11 -12.62 -2.58
C HIS A 148 -11.58 -12.82 -2.22
N ALA A 149 -12.22 -11.78 -1.70
CA ALA A 149 -13.64 -11.74 -1.48
C ALA A 149 -14.16 -10.31 -1.73
N PRO A 150 -15.42 -10.13 -2.15
CA PRO A 150 -16.02 -8.81 -2.22
C PRO A 150 -16.11 -8.18 -0.83
N SER A 151 -16.08 -6.85 -0.77
CA SER A 151 -16.26 -6.10 0.46
C SER A 151 -17.63 -6.37 1.09
N ASN A 152 -17.67 -6.51 2.41
CA ASN A 152 -18.90 -6.59 3.20
C ASN A 152 -18.84 -5.60 4.37
N PRO A 153 -19.78 -4.64 4.47
CA PRO A 153 -20.91 -4.44 3.58
C PRO A 153 -20.52 -3.85 2.19
N PRO A 154 -21.29 -4.15 1.12
CA PRO A 154 -20.97 -3.77 -0.26
C PRO A 154 -21.06 -2.26 -0.52
N ASP A 155 -21.53 -1.48 0.45
CA ASP A 155 -21.62 -0.01 0.43
C ASP A 155 -20.29 0.68 0.76
N CYS A 156 -19.30 -0.05 1.29
CA CYS A 156 -17.94 0.48 1.41
C CYS A 156 -17.26 0.64 0.03
N LEU A 157 -17.92 0.38 -1.09
CA LEU A 157 -17.34 0.54 -2.43
C LEU A 157 -17.22 2.01 -2.89
N THR A 158 -17.69 2.98 -2.10
CA THR A 158 -17.52 4.41 -2.37
C THR A 158 -16.26 4.96 -1.71
N GLY A 159 -15.16 5.03 -2.48
CA GLY A 159 -13.98 5.83 -2.17
C GLY A 159 -14.25 7.32 -2.32
#